data_AF-A0A9P5PGU7-F1
#
_entry.id   AF-A0A9P5PGU7-F1
#
_cell.length_a   1.000
_cell.length_b   1.000
_cell.length_c   1.000
_cell.angle_alpha   90.00
_cell.angle_beta   90.00
_cell.angle_gamma   90.00
#
_symmetry.space_group_name_H-M   'P 1'
#
loop_
_entity.id
_entity.type
_entity.pdbx_description
1 polymer ?
#
loop_
_entity_poly.entity_id
_entity_poly.type
_entity_poly.pdbx_seq_one_letter_code
_entity_poly.pdbx_strand_id
1 'polypeptide(L)'
;MVSVSKLLLVLPLFATALASDLSTVPISGTSMGAVQLADGNTRLYFQDSTTGAINAVVVSNVFTTGQSQGVSLLVPQDEVRKPTPVAVSLIAGSTGLEFVQLHVFFFSPDNISSEYHWNETIGIFQGGASCVTCITNEGFVGVAGSDMLYAMANNATSPQL
;
A
#
# COMPACT_ATOMS: atom_id res chain seq x y z
N MET A 1 -1.51 -26.50 65.44
CA MET A 1 -2.21 -26.57 64.14
C MET A 1 -1.47 -25.63 63.19
N VAL A 2 -0.68 -26.17 62.27
CA VAL A 2 0.13 -25.40 61.32
C VAL A 2 -0.75 -25.10 60.10
N SER A 3 -1.05 -23.82 59.86
CA SER A 3 -1.80 -23.37 58.69
C SER A 3 -0.86 -23.32 57.48
N VAL A 4 -1.12 -24.17 56.49
CA VAL A 4 -0.40 -24.22 55.21
C VAL A 4 -0.91 -23.08 54.35
N SER A 5 -0.10 -22.03 54.19
CA SER A 5 -0.40 -20.92 53.29
C SER A 5 -0.23 -21.39 51.84
N LYS A 6 -1.35 -21.55 51.11
CA LYS A 6 -1.38 -21.84 49.67
C LYS A 6 -1.03 -20.55 48.92
N LEU A 7 0.21 -20.43 48.48
CA LEU A 7 0.65 -19.42 47.53
C LEU A 7 0.12 -19.80 46.14
N LEU A 8 -0.98 -19.18 45.69
CA LEU A 8 -1.41 -19.25 44.29
C LEU A 8 -0.43 -18.42 43.45
N LEU A 9 0.47 -19.10 42.72
CA LEU A 9 1.21 -18.50 41.62
C LEU A 9 0.25 -18.33 40.44
N VAL A 10 -0.20 -17.11 40.18
CA VAL A 10 -0.88 -16.76 38.93
C VAL A 10 0.22 -16.46 37.90
N LEU A 11 0.53 -17.43 37.04
CA LEU A 11 1.38 -17.17 35.87
C LEU A 11 0.60 -16.30 34.88
N PRO A 12 1.18 -15.20 34.36
CA PRO A 12 0.58 -14.49 33.24
C PRO A 12 0.63 -15.41 32.02
N LEU A 13 -0.53 -15.62 31.41
CA LEU A 13 -0.68 -16.29 30.13
C LEU A 13 -0.01 -15.39 29.07
N PHE A 14 1.27 -15.64 28.77
CA PHE A 14 1.91 -15.05 27.61
C PHE A 14 1.24 -15.65 26.37
N ALA A 15 0.36 -14.87 25.73
CA ALA A 15 -0.09 -15.17 24.39
C ALA A 15 1.13 -15.09 23.47
N THR A 16 1.69 -16.24 23.11
CA THR A 16 2.63 -16.34 21.99
C THR A 16 1.86 -15.96 20.73
N ALA A 17 2.13 -14.77 20.19
CA ALA A 17 1.72 -14.43 18.83
C ALA A 17 2.30 -15.50 17.89
N LEU A 18 1.43 -16.18 17.14
CA LEU A 18 1.84 -17.09 16.09
C LEU A 18 2.60 -16.27 15.05
N ALA A 19 3.89 -16.56 14.87
CA ALA A 19 4.65 -16.08 13.75
C ALA A 19 4.02 -16.69 12.48
N SER A 20 3.25 -15.88 11.74
CA SER A 20 2.80 -16.25 10.40
C SER A 20 4.03 -16.47 9.54
N ASP A 21 4.10 -17.60 8.84
CA ASP A 21 5.15 -17.90 7.86
C ASP A 21 5.14 -16.82 6.76
N LEU A 22 6.08 -15.86 6.84
CA LEU A 22 6.19 -14.72 5.92
C LEU A 22 6.83 -15.11 4.58
N SER A 23 7.01 -16.40 4.31
CA SER A 23 7.56 -16.92 3.04
C SER A 23 6.64 -16.70 1.84
N THR A 24 5.38 -16.32 2.07
CA THR A 24 4.42 -15.99 1.01
C THR A 24 3.89 -14.57 1.16
N VAL A 25 3.70 -13.88 0.03
CA VAL A 25 3.09 -12.56 -0.02
C VAL A 25 1.58 -12.75 -0.23
N PRO A 26 0.72 -12.39 0.74
CA PRO A 26 -0.71 -12.68 0.65
C PRO A 26 -1.41 -11.67 -0.26
N ILE A 27 -1.40 -11.94 -1.57
CA ILE A 27 -2.11 -11.14 -2.57
C ILE A 27 -3.39 -11.86 -2.94
N SER A 28 -4.54 -11.23 -2.68
CA SER A 28 -5.86 -11.80 -2.95
C SER A 28 -6.50 -11.27 -4.25
N GLY A 29 -5.82 -10.42 -5.02
CA GLY A 29 -6.38 -9.70 -6.18
C GLY A 29 -5.76 -10.04 -7.54
N THR A 30 -6.41 -9.60 -8.62
CA THR A 30 -5.90 -9.70 -10.01
C THR A 30 -5.32 -8.39 -10.55
N SER A 31 -5.56 -7.28 -9.85
CA SER A 31 -5.06 -5.96 -10.20
C SER A 31 -4.01 -5.51 -9.19
N MET A 32 -2.81 -5.20 -9.67
CA MET A 32 -1.69 -4.80 -8.84
C MET A 32 -0.75 -3.81 -9.52
N GLY A 33 -0.12 -2.98 -8.71
CA GLY A 33 1.04 -2.18 -9.09
C GLY A 33 2.17 -2.36 -8.06
N ALA A 34 3.39 -2.12 -8.50
CA ALA A 34 4.58 -2.36 -7.69
C ALA A 34 5.67 -1.32 -7.99
N VAL A 35 6.44 -0.96 -6.98
CA VAL A 35 7.66 -0.15 -7.11
C VAL A 35 8.73 -0.68 -6.18
N GLN A 36 9.99 -0.54 -6.59
CA GLN A 36 11.13 -1.08 -5.87
C GLN A 36 12.26 -0.05 -5.85
N LEU A 37 12.91 0.09 -4.69
CA LEU A 37 14.17 0.84 -4.53
C LEU A 37 15.38 -0.05 -4.86
N ALA A 38 16.54 0.57 -5.04
CA ALA A 38 17.75 -0.15 -5.47
C ALA A 38 18.25 -1.20 -4.45
N ASP A 39 17.85 -1.10 -3.18
CA ASP A 39 18.16 -2.09 -2.13
C ASP A 39 17.20 -3.30 -2.12
N GLY A 40 16.20 -3.31 -2.99
CA GLY A 40 15.17 -4.36 -3.05
C GLY A 40 13.92 -4.07 -2.22
N ASN A 41 13.89 -2.98 -1.45
CA ASN A 41 12.70 -2.56 -0.71
C ASN A 41 11.55 -2.30 -1.69
N THR A 42 10.55 -3.16 -1.63
CA THR A 42 9.46 -3.20 -2.60
C THR A 42 8.14 -2.88 -1.92
N ARG A 43 7.35 -2.04 -2.58
CA ARG A 43 5.97 -1.76 -2.22
C ARG A 43 5.07 -2.34 -3.29
N LEU A 44 4.15 -3.19 -2.86
CA LEU A 44 3.11 -3.77 -3.71
C LEU A 44 1.77 -3.17 -3.30
N TYR A 45 0.93 -2.89 -4.27
CA TYR A 45 -0.41 -2.35 -4.07
C TYR A 45 -1.36 -3.19 -4.88
N PHE A 46 -2.42 -3.70 -4.26
CA PHE A 46 -3.37 -4.57 -4.96
C PHE A 46 -4.78 -4.35 -4.46
N GLN A 47 -5.76 -4.54 -5.35
CA GLN A 47 -7.16 -4.56 -4.97
C GLN A 47 -7.53 -5.94 -4.40
N ASP A 48 -7.93 -5.99 -3.14
CA ASP A 48 -8.37 -7.22 -2.48
C ASP A 48 -9.65 -7.76 -3.15
N SER A 49 -9.67 -9.03 -3.54
CA SER A 49 -10.83 -9.60 -4.24
C SER A 49 -12.04 -9.81 -3.33
N THR A 50 -11.85 -9.87 -2.01
CA THR A 50 -12.92 -10.04 -1.03
C THR A 50 -13.54 -8.69 -0.71
N THR A 51 -12.74 -7.74 -0.23
CA THR A 51 -13.25 -6.44 0.25
C THR A 51 -13.37 -5.40 -0.87
N GLY A 52 -12.57 -5.51 -1.94
CA GLY A 52 -12.48 -4.50 -2.99
C GLY A 52 -11.59 -3.30 -2.62
N ALA A 53 -11.09 -3.22 -1.38
CA ALA A 53 -10.16 -2.19 -0.94
C ALA A 53 -8.78 -2.34 -1.60
N ILE A 54 -7.99 -1.26 -1.65
CA ILE A 54 -6.58 -1.36 -2.06
C ILE A 54 -5.71 -1.49 -0.81
N ASN A 55 -4.92 -2.55 -0.76
CA ASN A 55 -3.95 -2.80 0.30
C ASN A 55 -2.54 -2.51 -0.19
N ALA A 56 -1.70 -2.00 0.71
CA ALA A 56 -0.26 -1.87 0.52
C ALA A 56 0.47 -2.99 1.26
N VAL A 57 1.48 -3.57 0.61
CA VAL A 57 2.35 -4.60 1.17
C VAL A 57 3.80 -4.16 1.08
N VAL A 58 4.53 -4.38 2.16
CA VAL A 58 5.97 -4.13 2.22
C VAL A 58 6.71 -5.44 2.07
N VAL A 59 7.70 -5.49 1.20
CA VAL A 59 8.49 -6.70 0.96
C VAL A 59 9.97 -6.33 0.87
N SER A 60 10.83 -7.07 1.58
CA SER A 60 12.27 -6.78 1.67
C SER A 60 13.04 -6.97 0.38
N ASN A 61 12.67 -7.96 -0.45
CA ASN A 61 13.36 -8.27 -1.70
C ASN A 61 12.48 -9.15 -2.61
N VAL A 62 11.61 -8.52 -3.39
CA VAL A 62 10.62 -9.24 -4.21
C VAL A 62 11.32 -10.17 -5.23
N PHE A 63 10.85 -11.41 -5.29
CA PHE A 63 11.26 -12.50 -6.21
C PHE A 63 12.62 -13.20 -5.98
N THR A 64 13.29 -13.00 -4.84
CA THR A 64 14.47 -13.82 -4.46
C THR A 64 14.27 -14.54 -3.12
N THR A 65 14.27 -13.79 -2.02
CA THR A 65 14.07 -14.27 -0.63
C THR A 65 13.09 -13.40 0.16
N GLY A 66 12.46 -12.43 -0.52
CA GLY A 66 11.64 -11.40 0.11
C GLY A 66 10.51 -11.98 0.94
N GLN A 67 10.41 -11.50 2.17
CA GLN A 67 9.32 -11.82 3.07
C GLN A 67 8.36 -10.64 3.13
N SER A 68 7.07 -10.94 3.23
CA SER A 68 6.07 -9.93 3.58
C SER A 68 6.45 -9.35 4.94
N GLN A 69 6.66 -8.03 5.02
CA GLN A 69 6.99 -7.35 6.28
C GLN A 69 5.75 -6.73 6.94
N GLY A 70 4.67 -6.58 6.17
CA GLY A 70 3.42 -6.02 6.66
C GLY A 70 2.44 -5.76 5.54
N VAL A 71 1.16 -5.77 5.90
CA VAL A 71 0.04 -5.40 5.04
C VAL A 71 -0.75 -4.32 5.75
N SER A 72 -1.13 -3.27 5.02
CA SER A 72 -1.96 -2.18 5.54
C SER A 72 -3.03 -1.81 4.52
N LEU A 73 -4.23 -1.50 5.03
CA LEU A 73 -5.26 -0.85 4.22
C LEU A 73 -4.74 0.51 3.75
N LEU A 74 -4.77 0.76 2.44
CA LEU A 74 -4.40 2.05 1.86
C LEU A 74 -5.65 2.83 1.44
N VAL A 75 -6.47 2.24 0.56
CA VAL A 75 -7.69 2.88 0.04
C VAL A 75 -8.90 2.08 0.56
N PRO A 76 -9.80 2.71 1.33
CA PRO A 76 -11.06 2.11 1.74
C PRO A 76 -11.90 1.63 0.55
N GLN A 77 -12.70 0.59 0.78
CA GLN A 77 -13.50 -0.06 -0.28
C GLN A 77 -14.54 0.89 -0.93
N ASP A 78 -15.01 1.89 -0.20
CA ASP A 78 -15.99 2.89 -0.63
C ASP A 78 -15.40 3.98 -1.51
N GLU A 79 -14.09 4.09 -1.57
CA GLU A 79 -13.39 5.06 -2.43
C GLU A 79 -12.91 4.47 -3.75
N VAL A 80 -13.07 3.16 -3.98
CA VAL A 80 -12.49 2.45 -5.12
C VAL A 80 -13.54 1.65 -5.92
N ARG A 81 -13.46 1.73 -7.25
CA ARG A 81 -14.29 0.93 -8.16
C ARG A 81 -13.89 -0.54 -8.09
N LYS A 82 -14.83 -1.48 -8.24
CA LYS A 82 -14.51 -2.92 -8.37
C LYS A 82 -14.99 -3.49 -9.71
N PRO A 83 -14.11 -4.06 -10.56
CA PRO A 83 -12.65 -4.04 -10.46
C PRO A 83 -12.06 -2.66 -10.83
N THR A 84 -10.85 -2.39 -10.33
CA THR A 84 -10.06 -1.23 -10.74
C THR A 84 -8.66 -1.67 -11.17
N PRO A 85 -8.12 -1.19 -12.29
CA PRO A 85 -6.67 -1.21 -12.51
C PRO A 85 -5.96 -0.40 -11.43
N VAL A 86 -4.79 -0.88 -10.98
CA VAL A 86 -3.93 -0.18 -10.02
C VAL A 86 -2.62 0.14 -10.71
N ALA A 87 -2.24 1.42 -10.75
CA ALA A 87 -0.96 1.87 -11.24
C ALA A 87 -0.19 2.59 -10.14
N VAL A 88 1.14 2.48 -10.16
CA VAL A 88 1.99 3.04 -9.10
C VAL A 88 3.20 3.70 -9.74
N SER A 89 3.61 4.85 -9.22
CA SER A 89 4.87 5.49 -9.60
C SER A 89 5.68 5.89 -8.37
N LEU A 90 7.00 6.00 -8.57
CA LEU A 90 7.98 6.29 -7.54
C LEU A 90 8.90 7.41 -8.00
N ILE A 91 9.05 8.42 -7.14
CA ILE A 91 10.20 9.34 -7.14
C ILE A 91 11.10 8.87 -6.00
N ALA A 92 12.23 8.27 -6.36
CA ALA A 92 13.26 7.90 -5.40
C ALA A 92 14.23 9.08 -5.18
N GLY A 93 14.80 9.15 -3.99
CA GLY A 93 15.82 10.16 -3.71
C GLY A 93 17.13 9.90 -4.44
N SER A 94 18.08 10.80 -4.27
CA SER A 94 19.32 10.84 -5.07
C SER A 94 20.18 9.57 -4.96
N THR A 95 20.06 8.85 -3.84
CA THR A 95 20.75 7.58 -3.60
C THR A 95 20.04 6.38 -4.22
N GLY A 96 18.76 6.53 -4.60
CA GLY A 96 17.90 5.42 -5.01
C GLY A 96 17.48 4.48 -3.87
N LEU A 97 17.81 4.83 -2.62
CA LEU A 97 17.55 4.01 -1.42
C LEU A 97 16.42 4.56 -0.55
N GLU A 98 15.79 5.64 -0.98
CA GLU A 98 14.76 6.34 -0.23
C GLU A 98 13.54 6.61 -1.11
N PHE A 99 12.36 6.38 -0.55
CA PHE A 99 11.11 6.84 -1.14
C PHE A 99 11.02 8.34 -0.87
N VAL A 100 10.93 9.16 -1.90
CA VAL A 100 10.66 10.60 -1.77
C VAL A 100 9.19 10.88 -2.04
N GLN A 101 8.66 10.33 -3.14
CA GLN A 101 7.22 10.30 -3.39
C GLN A 101 6.76 8.95 -3.94
N LEU A 102 5.58 8.53 -3.51
CA LEU A 102 4.89 7.35 -4.00
C LEU A 102 3.49 7.77 -4.41
N HIS A 103 3.05 7.37 -5.59
CA HIS A 103 1.71 7.69 -6.07
C HIS A 103 1.02 6.40 -6.48
N VAL A 104 -0.21 6.21 -6.00
CA VAL A 104 -1.04 5.03 -6.27
C VAL A 104 -2.32 5.52 -6.93
N PHE A 105 -2.50 5.12 -8.19
CA PHE A 105 -3.60 5.55 -9.05
C PHE A 105 -4.59 4.42 -9.26
N PHE A 106 -5.87 4.77 -9.27
CA PHE A 106 -7.00 3.87 -9.44
C PHE A 106 -8.24 4.64 -9.91
N PHE A 107 -9.28 3.95 -10.36
CA PHE A 107 -10.59 4.56 -10.56
C PHE A 107 -11.48 4.47 -9.32
N SER A 108 -12.12 5.58 -8.94
CA SER A 108 -13.17 5.65 -7.92
C SER A 108 -14.50 5.06 -8.43
N PRO A 109 -15.53 4.87 -7.57
CA PRO A 109 -16.84 4.38 -7.98
C PRO A 109 -17.49 5.19 -9.10
N ASP A 110 -17.24 6.50 -9.14
CA ASP A 110 -17.71 7.41 -10.18
C ASP A 110 -16.85 7.40 -11.45
N ASN A 111 -15.92 6.44 -11.53
CA ASN A 111 -15.00 6.25 -12.64
C ASN A 111 -14.03 7.43 -12.85
N ILE A 112 -13.71 8.16 -11.78
CA ILE A 112 -12.73 9.25 -11.77
C ILE A 112 -11.36 8.68 -11.41
N SER A 113 -10.34 9.05 -12.19
CA SER A 113 -8.94 8.77 -11.90
C SER A 113 -8.56 9.45 -10.60
N SER A 114 -8.32 8.62 -9.59
CA SER A 114 -8.10 9.01 -8.21
C SER A 114 -6.73 8.57 -7.75
N GLU A 115 -6.24 9.22 -6.70
CA GLU A 115 -4.88 9.03 -6.22
C GLU A 115 -4.81 9.01 -4.70
N TYR A 116 -3.96 8.11 -4.21
CA TYR A 116 -3.35 8.21 -2.89
C TYR A 116 -1.84 8.39 -3.09
N HIS A 117 -1.26 9.43 -2.50
CA HIS A 117 0.18 9.68 -2.60
C HIS A 117 0.81 9.83 -1.22
N TRP A 118 2.08 9.46 -1.11
CA TRP A 118 2.91 9.65 0.07
C TRP A 118 4.08 10.54 -0.31
N ASN A 119 4.49 11.42 0.60
CA ASN A 119 5.67 12.28 0.48
C ASN A 119 6.47 12.21 1.77
N GLU A 120 7.80 12.12 1.65
CA GLU A 120 8.74 12.07 2.77
C GLU A 120 8.57 13.21 3.80
N THR A 121 8.15 14.39 3.35
CA THR A 121 7.96 15.56 4.23
C THR A 121 6.84 15.34 5.24
N ILE A 122 5.80 14.60 4.82
CA ILE A 122 4.57 14.39 5.60
C ILE A 122 4.62 13.02 6.30
N GLY A 123 5.23 12.02 5.66
CA GLY A 123 5.43 10.69 6.23
C GLY A 123 4.18 9.81 6.27
N ILE A 124 3.03 10.28 5.76
CA ILE A 124 1.79 9.51 5.66
C ILE A 124 1.19 9.62 4.25
N PHE A 125 0.39 8.62 3.86
CA PHE A 125 -0.40 8.70 2.64
C PHE A 125 -1.52 9.74 2.77
N GLN A 126 -1.74 10.47 1.69
CA GLN A 126 -2.79 11.46 1.52
C GLN A 126 -3.65 11.04 0.32
N GLY A 127 -4.96 11.14 0.46
CA GLY A 127 -5.90 10.71 -0.57
C GLY A 127 -7.33 11.12 -0.25
N GLY A 128 -8.26 10.59 -1.04
CA GLY A 128 -9.69 10.83 -0.88
C GLY A 128 -10.11 12.25 -1.22
N ALA A 129 -11.38 12.56 -0.93
CA ALA A 129 -12.02 13.84 -1.29
C ALA A 129 -11.37 15.08 -0.66
N SER A 130 -10.63 14.91 0.44
CA SER A 130 -9.92 16.01 1.12
C SER A 130 -8.53 16.31 0.56
N CYS A 131 -7.99 15.46 -0.31
CA CYS A 131 -6.65 15.64 -0.84
C CYS A 131 -6.65 16.66 -1.99
N VAL A 132 -6.44 17.93 -1.67
CA VAL A 132 -6.46 19.03 -2.65
C VAL A 132 -5.29 19.02 -3.64
N THR A 133 -4.23 18.26 -3.36
CA THR A 133 -3.07 18.10 -4.25
C THR A 133 -3.12 16.83 -5.09
N CYS A 134 -4.11 15.96 -4.87
CA CYS A 134 -4.26 14.70 -5.60
C CYS A 134 -4.95 14.93 -6.94
N ILE A 135 -4.60 14.13 -7.95
CA ILE A 135 -5.21 14.19 -9.28
C ILE A 135 -6.72 13.92 -9.28
N THR A 136 -7.26 13.34 -8.20
CA THR A 136 -8.69 13.10 -8.00
C THR A 136 -9.53 14.35 -8.30
N ASN A 137 -9.05 15.53 -7.93
CA ASN A 137 -9.78 16.79 -8.13
C ASN A 137 -9.69 17.35 -9.55
N GLU A 138 -8.81 16.80 -10.39
CA GLU A 138 -8.75 17.17 -11.82
C GLU A 138 -9.91 16.56 -12.61
N GLY A 139 -10.62 15.57 -12.05
CA GLY A 139 -11.85 15.04 -12.62
C GLY A 139 -11.64 14.22 -13.90
N PHE A 140 -10.45 13.65 -14.12
CA PHE A 140 -10.19 12.80 -15.27
C PHE A 140 -11.05 11.54 -15.22
N VAL A 141 -11.98 11.41 -16.18
CA VAL A 141 -12.89 10.26 -16.25
C VAL A 141 -12.24 9.14 -17.06
N GLY A 142 -12.18 7.94 -16.48
CA GLY A 142 -11.76 6.74 -17.20
C GLY A 142 -12.78 6.36 -18.28
N VAL A 143 -12.32 5.72 -19.35
CA VAL A 143 -13.25 5.11 -20.31
C VAL A 143 -13.89 3.89 -19.65
N ALA A 144 -15.21 3.70 -19.85
CA ALA A 144 -15.89 2.52 -19.34
C ALA A 144 -15.24 1.25 -19.91
N GLY A 145 -14.95 0.27 -19.04
CA GLY A 145 -14.24 -0.95 -19.44
C GLY A 145 -12.72 -0.81 -19.56
N SER A 146 -12.12 0.31 -19.12
CA SER A 146 -10.67 0.37 -18.97
C SER A 146 -10.19 -0.63 -17.90
N ASP A 147 -9.39 -1.60 -18.36
CA ASP A 147 -8.79 -2.67 -17.55
C ASP A 147 -7.31 -2.41 -17.23
N MET A 148 -6.74 -1.33 -17.76
CA MET A 148 -5.32 -0.99 -17.59
C MET A 148 -5.15 0.47 -17.19
N LEU A 149 -4.20 0.69 -16.28
CA LEU A 149 -3.62 1.98 -15.96
C LEU A 149 -2.10 1.85 -15.98
N TYR A 150 -1.42 2.93 -16.33
CA TYR A 150 0.01 3.05 -16.16
C TYR A 150 0.30 4.40 -15.52
N ALA A 151 1.39 4.46 -14.77
CA ALA A 151 1.89 5.67 -14.18
C ALA A 151 3.41 5.69 -14.32
N MET A 152 3.95 6.86 -14.61
CA MET A 152 5.38 7.09 -14.70
C MET A 152 5.67 8.41 -14.02
N ALA A 153 6.71 8.42 -13.20
CA ALA A 153 7.25 9.64 -12.63
C ALA A 153 8.65 9.86 -13.20
N ASN A 154 9.02 11.13 -13.38
CA ASN A 154 10.39 11.52 -13.67
C ASN A 154 10.82 12.57 -12.64
N ASN A 155 12.13 12.66 -12.39
CA ASN A 155 12.69 13.68 -11.51
C ASN A 155 12.79 15.05 -12.21
N ALA A 156 11.96 15.31 -13.22
CA ALA A 156 12.04 16.54 -13.99
C ALA A 156 11.54 17.72 -13.13
N THR A 157 12.41 18.67 -12.86
CA THR A 157 12.10 19.89 -12.09
C THR A 157 11.26 20.92 -12.86
N SER A 158 10.71 20.59 -14.03
CA SER A 158 9.76 21.41 -14.80
C SER A 158 9.24 20.63 -16.01
N PRO A 159 8.00 20.87 -16.49
CA PRO A 159 7.59 20.46 -17.83
C PRO A 159 8.55 21.09 -18.85
N GLN A 160 9.07 20.29 -19.78
CA GLN A 160 9.67 20.80 -21.01
C GLN A 160 8.50 21.23 -21.90
N LEU A 161 8.19 22.54 -21.92
CA LEU A 161 7.34 23.16 -22.93
C LEU A 161 8.16 23.51 -24.16
#